data_AF-A0A6I7PRN5-F1
#
_entry.id   AF-A0A6I7PRN5-F1
#
_cell.length_a   1.000
_cell.length_b   1.000
_cell.length_c   1.000
_cell.angle_alpha   90.00
_cell.angle_beta   90.00
_cell.angle_gamma   90.00
#
_symmetry.space_group_name_H-M   'P 1'
#
loop_
_entity.id
_entity.type
_entity.pdbx_description
1 polymer ?
#
loop_
_entity_poly.entity_id
_entity_poly.type
_entity_poly.pdbx_seq_one_letter_code
_entity_poly.pdbx_strand_id
1 'polypeptide(L)'
;MSLSLEKILESLNDPLEIDLESESWSSKGSNDEELASSLEDLWAAFLFLKAVGFKKVSLRNPQKQSLRNWQKRIEEYQQHFIHDPEYLQLELCQWNESSESNPSELAIECWPAIGASRSPTESRVLQSVDILEMKGPRISADAAVLAFREEVETFQASDILRRMLSILREFKFEKSKELPAHWPQLIGSVLRVAIENSLLGLAQDITQEYQDELQDLWKDESKVTELLKAYEARPVEFHQWAEIFRAVDIQLLIRLLERELGGEAGPQIIKLMTYRAEREHESLIEICLELKPATQRLLLQWLAPYWKPKHYPIAIRSLQGILETGRNLDLVNSWVQALLLSYRAQALADLKAYLKPDTSLWRKLFKRKSVASKAQRSIIQALADSPSSEILQFLKELRPSLQGEVADEAEKVLQNFRSLRWGSK
;
A
#
# COMPACT_ATOMS: atom_id res chain seq x y z
N MET A 1 -34.76 6.33 33.19
CA MET A 1 -35.51 5.06 33.28
C MET A 1 -36.38 5.02 32.03
N SER A 2 -36.05 4.18 31.04
CA SER A 2 -36.90 4.04 29.85
C SER A 2 -38.24 3.44 30.26
N LEU A 3 -39.34 4.05 29.83
CA LEU A 3 -40.66 3.42 29.92
C LEU A 3 -40.66 2.24 28.96
N SER A 4 -41.16 1.09 29.41
CA SER A 4 -41.25 -0.07 28.53
C SER A 4 -42.33 0.18 27.47
N LEU A 5 -42.16 -0.38 26.26
CA LEU A 5 -43.07 -0.18 25.12
C LEU A 5 -44.54 -0.38 25.50
N GLU A 6 -44.82 -1.29 26.43
CA GLU A 6 -46.17 -1.57 26.91
C GLU A 6 -46.80 -0.38 27.64
N LYS A 7 -46.03 0.34 28.47
CA LYS A 7 -46.53 1.54 29.17
C LYS A 7 -46.80 2.69 28.21
N ILE A 8 -46.01 2.77 27.14
CA ILE A 8 -46.20 3.77 26.09
C ILE A 8 -47.48 3.43 25.32
N LEU A 9 -47.68 2.17 24.92
CA LEU A 9 -48.90 1.72 24.23
C LEU A 9 -50.15 1.87 25.09
N GLU A 10 -50.12 1.56 26.39
CA GLU A 10 -51.23 1.78 27.32
C GLU A 10 -51.63 3.26 27.45
N SER A 11 -50.70 4.18 27.18
CA SER A 11 -50.94 5.62 27.26
C SER A 11 -51.50 6.24 25.97
N LEU A 12 -51.52 5.47 24.87
CA LEU A 12 -52.02 5.94 23.58
C LEU A 12 -53.54 5.71 23.46
N ASN A 13 -54.26 6.76 23.06
CA ASN A 13 -55.70 6.69 22.79
C ASN A 13 -56.01 6.18 21.38
N ASP A 14 -55.04 6.27 20.47
CA ASP A 14 -55.13 5.85 19.07
C ASP A 14 -54.13 4.70 18.80
N PRO A 15 -54.38 3.82 17.82
CA PRO A 15 -53.42 2.80 17.42
C PRO A 15 -52.08 3.40 17.03
N LEU A 16 -50.99 2.77 17.46
CA LEU A 16 -49.67 3.07 16.92
C LEU A 16 -49.55 2.44 15.54
N GLU A 17 -49.37 3.28 14.54
CA GLU A 17 -49.21 2.85 13.16
C GLU A 17 -47.73 2.97 12.75
N ILE A 18 -47.17 1.86 12.31
CA ILE A 18 -45.78 1.75 11.87
C ILE A 18 -45.80 1.50 10.37
N ASP A 19 -45.32 2.48 9.61
CA ASP A 19 -45.10 2.35 8.17
C ASP A 19 -43.72 1.72 7.93
N LEU A 20 -43.73 0.50 7.39
CA LEU A 20 -42.54 -0.29 7.10
C LEU A 20 -41.83 0.20 5.82
N GLU A 21 -42.54 0.86 4.90
CA GLU A 21 -41.95 1.37 3.67
C GLU A 21 -41.12 2.62 3.94
N SER A 22 -41.70 3.59 4.63
CA SER A 22 -41.03 4.86 4.99
C SER A 22 -40.23 4.79 6.29
N GLU A 23 -40.24 3.65 6.99
CA GLU A 23 -39.54 3.46 8.27
C GLU A 23 -39.92 4.54 9.30
N SER A 24 -41.20 4.93 9.27
CA SER A 24 -41.76 5.99 10.11
C SER A 24 -42.94 5.47 10.90
N TRP A 25 -43.11 5.96 12.11
CA TRP A 25 -44.31 5.71 12.89
C TRP A 25 -45.07 7.01 13.11
N SER A 26 -46.38 6.90 13.27
CA SER A 26 -47.22 8.02 13.69
C SER A 26 -47.98 7.65 14.94
N SER A 27 -47.74 8.38 16.03
CA SER A 27 -48.58 8.37 17.23
C SER A 27 -49.11 9.78 17.47
N LYS A 28 -50.42 9.91 17.67
CA LYS A 28 -50.98 11.17 18.17
C LYS A 28 -50.74 11.23 19.69
N GLY A 29 -49.67 11.91 20.11
CA GLY A 29 -49.51 12.37 21.49
C GLY A 29 -48.46 11.67 22.37
N SER A 30 -47.41 11.06 21.83
CA SER A 30 -46.27 10.55 22.63
C SER A 30 -44.98 11.37 22.42
N ASN A 31 -44.07 11.36 23.40
CA ASN A 31 -42.69 11.81 23.20
C ASN A 31 -41.98 10.84 22.23
N ASP A 32 -41.64 11.32 21.03
CA ASP A 32 -41.08 10.50 19.94
C ASP A 32 -39.77 9.79 20.29
N GLU A 33 -38.94 10.37 21.16
CA GLU A 33 -37.63 9.80 21.55
C GLU A 33 -37.75 8.55 22.43
N GLU A 34 -38.71 8.51 23.37
CA GLU A 34 -38.91 7.34 24.25
C GLU A 34 -39.53 6.17 23.50
N LEU A 35 -40.46 6.47 22.58
CA LEU A 35 -41.08 5.48 21.70
C LEU A 35 -40.05 4.88 20.73
N ALA A 36 -39.15 5.68 20.17
CA ALA A 36 -38.08 5.21 19.28
C ALA A 36 -37.20 4.15 19.97
N SER A 37 -36.73 4.42 21.18
CA SER A 37 -35.89 3.48 21.95
C SER A 37 -36.60 2.17 22.29
N SER A 38 -37.93 2.21 22.44
CA SER A 38 -38.73 1.04 22.82
C SER A 38 -39.14 0.18 21.62
N LEU A 39 -39.13 0.76 20.41
CA LEU A 39 -39.37 0.05 19.15
C LEU A 39 -38.10 -0.59 18.57
N GLU A 40 -36.92 -0.20 19.06
CA GLU A 40 -35.62 -0.74 18.62
C GLU A 40 -35.55 -2.27 18.78
N ASP A 41 -36.08 -2.80 19.88
CA ASP A 41 -36.15 -4.24 20.17
C ASP A 41 -37.03 -5.01 19.17
N LEU A 42 -37.99 -4.33 18.51
CA LEU A 42 -38.89 -4.92 17.52
C LEU A 42 -38.42 -4.67 16.07
N TRP A 43 -37.33 -3.94 15.89
CA TRP A 43 -36.90 -3.49 14.56
C TRP A 43 -36.53 -4.66 13.64
N ALA A 44 -35.91 -5.71 14.18
CA ALA A 44 -35.60 -6.92 13.42
C ALA A 44 -36.86 -7.61 12.88
N ALA A 45 -37.92 -7.68 13.69
CA ALA A 45 -39.21 -8.23 13.29
C ALA A 45 -39.87 -7.36 12.20
N PHE A 46 -39.82 -6.03 12.32
CA PHE A 46 -40.35 -5.12 11.31
C PHE A 46 -39.62 -5.21 9.97
N LEU A 47 -38.29 -5.35 9.99
CA LEU A 47 -37.50 -5.55 8.77
C LEU A 47 -37.83 -6.87 8.08
N PHE A 48 -38.01 -7.95 8.85
CA PHE A 48 -38.45 -9.23 8.31
C PHE A 48 -39.86 -9.12 7.68
N LEU A 49 -40.81 -8.47 8.36
CA LEU A 49 -42.15 -8.24 7.82
C LEU A 49 -42.12 -7.40 6.53
N LYS A 50 -41.26 -6.38 6.46
CA LYS A 50 -41.01 -5.59 5.25
C LYS A 50 -40.49 -6.49 4.11
N ALA A 51 -39.49 -7.32 4.39
CA ALA A 51 -38.91 -8.26 3.42
C ALA A 51 -39.97 -9.21 2.86
N VAL A 52 -40.88 -9.66 3.72
CA VAL A 52 -41.98 -10.56 3.40
C VAL A 52 -43.13 -9.83 2.66
N GLY A 53 -43.12 -8.49 2.56
CA GLY A 53 -44.05 -7.72 1.73
C GLY A 53 -45.18 -7.00 2.48
N PHE A 54 -45.04 -6.85 3.80
CA PHE A 54 -45.92 -5.99 4.59
C PHE A 54 -45.53 -4.52 4.46
N LYS A 55 -46.53 -3.64 4.38
CA LYS A 55 -46.33 -2.18 4.35
C LYS A 55 -46.50 -1.52 5.70
N LYS A 56 -47.34 -2.09 6.56
CA LYS A 56 -47.72 -1.41 7.80
C LYS A 56 -48.06 -2.41 8.90
N VAL A 57 -47.72 -2.06 10.14
CA VAL A 57 -48.17 -2.75 11.35
C VAL A 57 -48.97 -1.77 12.20
N SER A 58 -50.16 -2.19 12.63
CA SER A 58 -50.99 -1.42 13.57
C SER A 58 -51.02 -2.14 14.91
N LEU A 59 -50.60 -1.43 15.97
CA LEU A 59 -50.62 -1.90 17.35
C LEU A 59 -51.77 -1.20 18.08
N ARG A 60 -52.78 -1.97 18.47
CA ARG A 60 -53.99 -1.52 19.17
C ARG A 60 -53.95 -2.01 20.61
N ASN A 61 -53.35 -1.22 21.50
CA ASN A 61 -53.22 -1.53 22.93
C ASN A 61 -52.95 -3.02 23.22
N PRO A 62 -51.91 -3.62 22.59
CA PRO A 62 -51.68 -5.04 22.75
C PRO A 62 -51.31 -5.35 24.21
N GLN A 63 -51.95 -6.37 24.79
CA GLN A 63 -51.49 -6.87 26.07
C GLN A 63 -50.04 -7.34 25.96
N LYS A 64 -49.27 -7.19 27.06
CA LYS A 64 -47.85 -7.57 27.13
C LYS A 64 -47.59 -8.99 26.60
N GLN A 65 -48.49 -9.91 26.90
CA GLN A 65 -48.35 -11.30 26.49
C GLN A 65 -48.65 -11.48 24.99
N SER A 66 -49.65 -10.79 24.44
CA SER A 66 -49.93 -10.76 22.99
C SER A 66 -48.73 -10.23 22.19
N LEU A 67 -48.12 -9.12 22.62
CA LEU A 67 -46.95 -8.56 21.95
C LEU A 67 -45.74 -9.51 21.98
N ARG A 68 -45.46 -10.13 23.14
CA ARG A 68 -44.36 -11.11 23.27
C ARG A 68 -44.59 -12.38 22.47
N ASN A 69 -45.82 -12.89 22.47
CA ASN A 69 -46.19 -14.08 21.70
C ASN A 69 -46.03 -13.81 20.20
N TRP A 70 -46.49 -12.64 19.75
CA TRP A 70 -46.35 -12.21 18.38
C TRP A 70 -44.88 -12.04 18.00
N GLN A 71 -44.09 -11.29 18.78
CA GLN A 71 -42.67 -11.07 18.53
C GLN A 71 -41.91 -12.39 18.41
N LYS A 72 -42.06 -13.29 19.40
CA LYS A 72 -41.38 -14.58 19.41
C LYS A 72 -41.73 -15.42 18.18
N ARG A 73 -43.00 -15.39 17.75
CA ARG A 73 -43.45 -16.11 16.55
C ARG A 73 -42.82 -15.54 15.27
N ILE A 74 -42.73 -14.22 15.16
CA ILE A 74 -42.07 -13.56 14.02
C ILE A 74 -40.57 -13.88 13.99
N GLU A 75 -39.91 -13.89 15.15
CA GLU A 75 -38.50 -14.30 15.27
C GLU A 75 -38.30 -15.77 14.88
N GLU A 76 -39.18 -16.68 15.30
CA GLU A 76 -39.17 -18.08 14.87
C GLU A 76 -39.32 -18.20 13.34
N TYR A 77 -40.25 -17.46 12.74
CA TYR A 77 -40.40 -17.41 11.28
C TYR A 77 -39.17 -16.86 10.57
N GLN A 78 -38.55 -15.82 11.11
CA GLN A 78 -37.31 -15.25 10.59
C GLN A 78 -36.18 -16.28 10.60
N GLN A 79 -36.00 -17.02 11.70
CA GLN A 79 -34.99 -18.08 11.80
C GLN A 79 -35.26 -19.22 10.80
N HIS A 80 -36.53 -19.64 10.67
CA HIS A 80 -36.90 -20.65 9.68
C HIS A 80 -36.63 -20.19 8.25
N PHE A 81 -36.96 -18.94 7.91
CA PHE A 81 -36.71 -18.38 6.59
C PHE A 81 -35.21 -18.25 6.26
N ILE A 82 -34.38 -17.87 7.23
CA ILE A 82 -32.91 -17.77 7.04
C ILE A 82 -32.30 -19.15 6.80
N HIS A 83 -32.78 -20.18 7.49
CA HIS A 83 -32.24 -21.53 7.38
C HIS A 83 -32.72 -22.26 6.12
N ASP A 84 -33.97 -22.09 5.72
CA ASP A 84 -34.55 -22.72 4.53
C ASP A 84 -35.74 -21.90 4.00
N PRO A 85 -35.53 -21.02 3.01
CA PRO A 85 -36.57 -20.16 2.45
C PRO A 85 -37.74 -20.93 1.83
N GLU A 86 -37.49 -22.12 1.26
CA GLU A 86 -38.49 -22.95 0.57
C GLU A 86 -39.40 -23.70 1.56
N TYR A 87 -39.00 -23.78 2.83
CA TYR A 87 -39.73 -24.51 3.87
C TYR A 87 -40.81 -23.66 4.56
N LEU A 88 -40.67 -22.33 4.56
CA LEU A 88 -41.62 -21.44 5.21
C LEU A 88 -42.79 -21.08 4.27
N GLN A 89 -43.89 -21.83 4.39
CA GLN A 89 -45.14 -21.54 3.68
C GLN A 89 -45.81 -20.28 4.25
N LEU A 90 -45.47 -19.11 3.70
CA LEU A 90 -45.92 -17.78 4.16
C LEU A 90 -47.44 -17.62 4.26
N GLU A 91 -48.19 -18.36 3.44
CA GLU A 91 -49.66 -18.39 3.45
C GLU A 91 -50.24 -19.07 4.70
N LEU A 92 -49.47 -19.95 5.34
CA LEU A 92 -49.87 -20.66 6.57
C LEU A 92 -49.42 -19.95 7.85
N CYS A 93 -48.57 -18.92 7.73
CA CYS A 93 -48.07 -18.16 8.87
C CYS A 93 -49.16 -17.27 9.49
N GLN A 94 -49.17 -17.22 10.82
CA GLN A 94 -50.07 -16.33 11.57
C GLN A 94 -49.39 -14.99 11.84
N TRP A 95 -49.73 -13.99 11.01
CA TRP A 95 -49.12 -12.65 11.06
C TRP A 95 -49.81 -11.68 12.04
N ASN A 96 -51.10 -11.89 12.32
CA ASN A 96 -51.90 -11.03 13.18
C ASN A 96 -52.08 -11.66 14.56
N GLU A 97 -52.26 -10.83 15.59
CA GLU A 97 -52.49 -11.27 16.97
C GLU A 97 -53.83 -10.71 17.47
N SER A 98 -54.69 -11.60 17.98
CA SER A 98 -55.96 -11.22 18.61
C SER A 98 -55.73 -10.64 20.00
N SER A 99 -56.60 -9.73 20.41
CA SER A 99 -56.60 -9.22 21.79
C SER A 99 -57.04 -10.30 22.77
N GLU A 100 -56.34 -10.41 23.90
CA GLU A 100 -56.72 -11.35 24.96
C GLU A 100 -58.05 -10.98 25.62
N SER A 101 -58.36 -9.67 25.69
CA SER A 101 -59.61 -9.18 26.27
C SER A 101 -60.81 -9.34 25.34
N ASN A 102 -60.58 -9.35 24.03
CA ASN A 102 -61.63 -9.57 23.04
C ASN A 102 -61.05 -10.35 21.83
N PRO A 103 -61.21 -11.69 21.77
CA PRO A 103 -60.67 -12.51 20.69
C PRO A 103 -61.21 -12.17 19.30
N SER A 104 -62.30 -11.38 19.21
CA SER A 104 -62.85 -10.90 17.94
C SER A 104 -62.15 -9.64 17.40
N GLU A 105 -61.27 -9.01 18.19
CA GLU A 105 -60.49 -7.84 17.81
C GLU A 105 -59.01 -8.19 17.66
N LEU A 106 -58.34 -7.55 16.70
CA LEU A 106 -56.89 -7.69 16.51
C LEU A 106 -56.16 -6.64 17.36
N ALA A 107 -55.31 -7.13 18.27
CA ALA A 107 -54.37 -6.30 19.02
C ALA A 107 -53.17 -5.90 18.15
N ILE A 108 -52.77 -6.77 17.21
CA ILE A 108 -51.70 -6.53 16.25
C ILE A 108 -52.19 -6.91 14.87
N GLU A 109 -52.12 -5.97 13.94
CA GLU A 109 -52.61 -6.14 12.57
C GLU A 109 -51.53 -5.76 11.55
N CYS A 110 -51.11 -6.73 10.74
CA CYS A 110 -50.13 -6.58 9.68
C CYS A 110 -50.84 -6.35 8.33
N TRP A 111 -50.52 -5.25 7.67
CA TRP A 111 -51.15 -4.80 6.43
C TRP A 111 -50.23 -5.03 5.24
N PRO A 112 -50.62 -5.89 4.27
CA PRO A 112 -49.83 -6.12 3.06
C PRO A 112 -49.93 -4.94 2.09
N ALA A 113 -49.04 -4.90 1.10
CA ALA A 113 -49.08 -3.91 0.03
C ALA A 113 -50.40 -3.92 -0.77
N ILE A 114 -50.92 -2.73 -1.10
CA ILE A 114 -52.16 -2.57 -1.90
C ILE A 114 -52.04 -3.38 -3.20
N GLY A 115 -52.98 -4.30 -3.43
CA GLY A 115 -52.99 -5.22 -4.57
C GLY A 115 -52.44 -6.63 -4.27
N ALA A 116 -52.08 -6.93 -3.03
CA ALA A 116 -51.89 -8.30 -2.54
C ALA A 116 -53.24 -8.89 -2.07
N SER A 117 -53.58 -10.11 -2.49
CA SER A 117 -54.52 -10.93 -1.74
C SER A 117 -54.01 -11.09 -0.31
N ARG A 118 -54.90 -11.37 0.65
CA ARG A 118 -54.58 -11.50 2.08
C ARG A 118 -53.58 -12.64 2.33
N SER A 119 -52.30 -12.32 2.24
CA SER A 119 -51.07 -13.07 2.59
C SER A 119 -50.01 -12.80 1.51
N PRO A 120 -48.74 -12.60 1.89
CA PRO A 120 -47.66 -12.49 0.92
C PRO A 120 -47.34 -13.85 0.29
N THR A 121 -47.18 -13.89 -1.04
CA THR A 121 -46.78 -15.08 -1.79
C THR A 121 -45.25 -15.16 -1.91
N GLU A 122 -44.71 -16.37 -1.90
CA GLU A 122 -43.27 -16.69 -1.95
C GLU A 122 -42.51 -15.97 -3.09
N SER A 123 -43.12 -15.87 -4.27
CA SER A 123 -42.50 -15.19 -5.43
C SER A 123 -42.28 -13.69 -5.25
N ARG A 124 -43.02 -13.03 -4.34
CA ARG A 124 -42.88 -11.59 -4.08
C ARG A 124 -41.75 -11.31 -3.10
N VAL A 125 -41.53 -12.20 -2.14
CA VAL A 125 -40.46 -12.08 -1.13
C VAL A 125 -39.09 -12.15 -1.80
N LEU A 126 -38.90 -13.07 -2.74
CA LEU A 126 -37.65 -13.17 -3.50
C LEU A 126 -37.35 -11.92 -4.35
N GLN A 127 -38.39 -11.19 -4.78
CA GLN A 127 -38.21 -9.91 -5.51
C GLN A 127 -37.90 -8.72 -4.59
N SER A 128 -38.35 -8.74 -3.32
CA SER A 128 -38.02 -7.72 -2.32
C SER A 128 -36.70 -7.98 -1.57
N VAL A 129 -36.20 -9.23 -1.57
CA VAL A 129 -34.88 -9.59 -1.04
C VAL A 129 -33.73 -8.98 -1.86
N ASP A 130 -33.94 -8.73 -3.16
CA ASP A 130 -32.94 -8.09 -4.03
C ASP A 130 -32.64 -6.61 -3.68
N ILE A 131 -33.37 -5.99 -2.73
CA ILE A 131 -33.05 -4.64 -2.21
C ILE A 131 -33.34 -4.54 -0.71
N LEU A 132 -32.79 -5.46 0.07
CA LEU A 132 -32.38 -5.13 1.42
C LEU A 132 -30.86 -5.01 1.42
N GLU A 133 -30.36 -3.83 1.07
CA GLU A 133 -29.09 -3.37 1.62
C GLU A 133 -29.19 -3.66 3.12
N MET A 134 -28.46 -4.68 3.60
CA MET A 134 -28.25 -4.88 5.03
C MET A 134 -27.45 -3.68 5.51
N LYS A 135 -28.12 -2.55 5.73
CA LYS A 135 -27.58 -1.50 6.59
C LYS A 135 -27.53 -2.16 7.94
N GLY A 136 -26.33 -2.57 8.32
CA GLY A 136 -26.01 -2.99 9.68
C GLY A 136 -26.58 -1.97 10.69
N PRO A 137 -26.72 -2.36 11.97
CA PRO A 137 -27.38 -1.53 12.97
C PRO A 137 -26.92 -0.08 12.84
N ARG A 138 -27.87 0.87 12.82
CA ARG A 138 -27.58 2.32 12.85
C ARG A 138 -27.04 2.67 14.24
N ILE A 139 -25.89 2.10 14.59
CA ILE A 139 -25.09 2.57 15.70
C ILE A 139 -24.75 4.02 15.35
N SER A 140 -24.99 4.96 16.27
CA SER A 140 -24.53 6.33 16.06
C SER A 140 -23.05 6.30 15.68
N ALA A 141 -22.61 7.17 14.78
CA ALA A 141 -21.23 7.14 14.29
C ALA A 141 -20.21 7.10 15.45
N ASP A 142 -20.53 7.75 16.57
CA ASP A 142 -19.69 7.77 17.78
C ASP A 142 -19.67 6.42 18.52
N ALA A 143 -20.81 5.74 18.67
CA ALA A 143 -20.84 4.43 19.31
C ALA A 143 -20.23 3.33 18.41
N ALA A 144 -20.33 3.47 17.09
CA ALA A 144 -19.71 2.55 16.13
C ALA A 144 -18.19 2.70 16.16
N VAL A 145 -17.70 3.94 16.22
CA VAL A 145 -16.28 4.25 16.38
C VAL A 145 -15.74 3.75 17.72
N LEU A 146 -16.50 3.89 18.81
CA LEU A 146 -16.11 3.34 20.11
C LEU A 146 -16.03 1.81 20.11
N ALA A 147 -17.06 1.12 19.61
CA ALA A 147 -17.05 -0.33 19.48
C ALA A 147 -15.91 -0.82 18.58
N PHE A 148 -15.63 -0.10 17.48
CA PHE A 148 -14.50 -0.40 16.62
C PHE A 148 -13.16 -0.19 17.31
N ARG A 149 -12.99 0.85 18.15
CA ARG A 149 -11.77 1.05 18.92
C ARG A 149 -11.55 -0.07 19.93
N GLU A 150 -12.59 -0.47 20.66
CA GLU A 150 -12.54 -1.59 21.61
C GLU A 150 -12.19 -2.91 20.89
N GLU A 151 -12.72 -3.10 19.68
CA GLU A 151 -12.34 -4.22 18.81
C GLU A 151 -10.86 -4.13 18.38
N VAL A 152 -10.40 -2.96 17.95
CA VAL A 152 -9.00 -2.76 17.55
C VAL A 152 -8.02 -3.06 18.70
N GLU A 153 -8.41 -2.78 19.94
CA GLU A 153 -7.60 -3.08 21.13
C GLU A 153 -7.57 -4.56 21.51
N THR A 154 -8.57 -5.34 21.09
CA THR A 154 -8.74 -6.75 21.49
C THR A 154 -8.30 -7.76 20.43
N PHE A 155 -8.38 -7.41 19.15
CA PHE A 155 -8.06 -8.31 18.04
C PHE A 155 -6.61 -8.16 17.55
N GLN A 156 -6.11 -9.20 16.87
CA GLN A 156 -4.78 -9.12 16.24
C GLN A 156 -4.82 -8.12 15.06
N ALA A 157 -3.73 -7.36 14.90
CA ALA A 157 -3.62 -6.35 13.84
C ALA A 157 -3.90 -6.92 12.43
N SER A 158 -3.53 -8.19 12.19
CA SER A 158 -3.81 -8.88 10.92
C SER A 158 -5.30 -9.05 10.62
N ASP A 159 -6.09 -9.35 11.64
CA ASP A 159 -7.52 -9.66 11.48
C ASP A 159 -8.30 -8.36 11.28
N ILE A 160 -7.94 -7.32 12.04
CA ILE A 160 -8.48 -5.97 11.91
C ILE A 160 -8.20 -5.43 10.51
N LEU A 161 -6.95 -5.53 10.03
CA LEU A 161 -6.58 -5.05 8.69
C LEU A 161 -7.30 -5.81 7.58
N ARG A 162 -7.44 -7.14 7.69
CA ARG A 162 -8.20 -7.94 6.72
C ARG A 162 -9.68 -7.52 6.70
N ARG A 163 -10.27 -7.26 7.85
CA ARG A 163 -11.65 -6.76 7.96
C ARG A 163 -11.78 -5.37 7.34
N MET A 164 -10.87 -4.44 7.64
CA MET A 164 -10.84 -3.12 7.00
C MET A 164 -10.77 -3.24 5.48
N LEU A 165 -9.95 -4.13 4.94
CA LEU A 165 -9.86 -4.35 3.50
C LEU A 165 -11.13 -4.94 2.89
N SER A 166 -11.83 -5.83 3.60
CA SER A 166 -13.16 -6.32 3.16
C SER A 166 -14.14 -5.17 3.02
N ILE A 167 -14.21 -4.30 4.03
CA ILE A 167 -15.09 -3.12 4.04
C ILE A 167 -14.73 -2.18 2.88
N LEU A 168 -13.43 -1.94 2.64
CA LEU A 168 -12.97 -1.10 1.54
C LEU A 168 -13.31 -1.70 0.17
N ARG A 169 -13.18 -3.02 0.01
CA ARG A 169 -13.56 -3.75 -1.21
C ARG A 169 -15.05 -3.65 -1.50
N GLU A 170 -15.87 -3.90 -0.49
CA GLU A 170 -17.33 -3.78 -0.57
C GLU A 170 -17.72 -2.35 -0.96
N PHE A 171 -17.16 -1.35 -0.26
CA PHE A 171 -17.43 0.05 -0.56
C PHE A 171 -17.02 0.44 -1.99
N LYS A 172 -15.83 0.02 -2.45
CA LYS A 172 -15.36 0.28 -3.82
C LYS A 172 -16.25 -0.38 -4.86
N PHE A 173 -16.72 -1.61 -4.59
CA PHE A 173 -17.64 -2.33 -5.46
C PHE A 173 -18.98 -1.60 -5.59
N GLU A 174 -19.56 -1.16 -4.48
CA GLU A 174 -20.84 -0.44 -4.45
C GLU A 174 -20.76 0.94 -5.11
N LYS A 175 -19.67 1.69 -4.86
CA LYS A 175 -19.55 3.10 -5.24
C LYS A 175 -18.76 3.37 -6.51
N SER A 176 -18.15 2.35 -7.13
CA SER A 176 -17.28 2.29 -8.34
C SER A 176 -16.93 3.54 -9.18
N LYS A 177 -17.76 4.59 -9.27
CA LYS A 177 -17.53 5.86 -9.95
C LYS A 177 -17.42 7.10 -9.04
N GLU A 178 -17.77 7.00 -7.77
CA GLU A 178 -17.81 8.12 -6.81
C GLU A 178 -17.00 7.81 -5.53
N LEU A 179 -15.75 7.41 -5.70
CA LEU A 179 -14.87 7.24 -4.55
C LEU A 179 -14.60 8.60 -3.87
N PRO A 180 -14.58 8.66 -2.53
CA PRO A 180 -14.28 9.89 -1.80
C PRO A 180 -12.91 10.46 -2.16
N ALA A 181 -12.77 11.78 -2.13
CA ALA A 181 -11.50 12.46 -2.44
C ALA A 181 -10.33 12.04 -1.53
N HIS A 182 -10.62 11.57 -0.32
CA HIS A 182 -9.61 11.09 0.66
C HIS A 182 -9.29 9.60 0.53
N TRP A 183 -9.85 8.91 -0.47
CA TRP A 183 -9.70 7.48 -0.66
C TRP A 183 -8.24 7.03 -0.83
N PRO A 184 -7.41 7.67 -1.68
CA PRO A 184 -5.98 7.34 -1.78
C PRO A 184 -5.23 7.42 -0.44
N GLN A 185 -5.53 8.43 0.39
CA GLN A 185 -4.90 8.63 1.70
C GLN A 185 -5.32 7.54 2.69
N LEU A 186 -6.58 7.10 2.62
CA LEU A 186 -7.07 5.99 3.43
C LEU A 186 -6.35 4.69 3.06
N ILE A 187 -6.30 4.34 1.76
CA ILE A 187 -5.56 3.15 1.30
C ILE A 187 -4.09 3.22 1.69
N GLY A 188 -3.45 4.39 1.51
CA GLY A 188 -2.07 4.61 1.91
C GLY A 188 -1.83 4.44 3.42
N SER A 189 -2.80 4.83 4.26
CA SER A 189 -2.71 4.61 5.71
C SER A 189 -2.86 3.13 6.07
N VAL A 190 -3.78 2.40 5.43
CA VAL A 190 -3.93 0.96 5.63
C VAL A 190 -2.66 0.22 5.20
N LEU A 191 -2.07 0.60 4.06
CA LEU A 191 -0.79 0.07 3.59
C LEU A 191 0.34 0.32 4.60
N ARG A 192 0.42 1.55 5.14
CA ARG A 192 1.38 1.89 6.18
C ARG A 192 1.26 0.99 7.40
N VAL A 193 0.05 0.85 7.94
CA VAL A 193 -0.19 0.01 9.13
C VAL A 193 0.15 -1.45 8.84
N ALA A 194 -0.13 -1.97 7.63
CA ALA A 194 0.28 -3.31 7.23
C ALA A 194 1.81 -3.49 7.23
N ILE A 195 2.55 -2.49 6.73
CA ILE A 195 4.02 -2.50 6.73
C ILE A 195 4.58 -2.40 8.15
N GLU A 196 4.08 -1.47 8.98
CA GLU A 196 4.50 -1.29 10.38
C GLU A 196 4.31 -2.58 11.20
N ASN A 197 3.26 -3.35 10.91
CA ASN A 197 2.97 -4.62 11.58
C ASN A 197 3.65 -5.84 10.92
N SER A 198 4.62 -5.65 10.01
CA SER A 198 5.33 -6.74 9.33
C SER A 198 4.44 -7.68 8.51
N LEU A 199 3.26 -7.23 8.07
CA LEU A 199 2.29 -8.01 7.29
C LEU A 199 2.55 -7.84 5.79
N LEU A 200 3.76 -8.18 5.35
CA LEU A 200 4.25 -7.86 4.00
C LEU A 200 3.42 -8.49 2.87
N GLY A 201 2.86 -9.69 3.08
CA GLY A 201 1.95 -10.31 2.11
C GLY A 201 0.68 -9.50 1.90
N LEU A 202 0.08 -9.04 3.00
CA LEU A 202 -1.10 -8.19 2.93
C LEU A 202 -0.76 -6.82 2.30
N ALA A 203 0.39 -6.26 2.63
CA ALA A 203 0.86 -5.00 2.04
C ALA A 203 1.06 -5.12 0.53
N GLN A 204 1.58 -6.24 0.03
CA GLN A 204 1.68 -6.51 -1.40
C GLN A 204 0.30 -6.61 -2.07
N ASP A 205 -0.63 -7.36 -1.46
CA ASP A 205 -1.99 -7.50 -1.97
C ASP A 205 -2.67 -6.13 -2.09
N ILE A 206 -2.52 -5.26 -1.07
CA ILE A 206 -3.02 -3.88 -1.10
C ILE A 206 -2.41 -3.10 -2.27
N THR A 207 -1.08 -3.12 -2.41
CA THR A 207 -0.40 -2.37 -3.48
C THR A 207 -0.84 -2.83 -4.87
N GLN A 208 -1.09 -4.12 -5.07
CA GLN A 208 -1.55 -4.66 -6.35
C GLN A 208 -3.01 -4.31 -6.64
N GLU A 209 -3.88 -4.45 -5.66
CA GLU A 209 -5.32 -4.22 -5.81
C GLU A 209 -5.68 -2.74 -6.00
N TYR A 210 -4.93 -1.84 -5.36
CA TYR A 210 -5.16 -0.40 -5.36
C TYR A 210 -4.05 0.39 -6.07
N GLN A 211 -3.44 -0.23 -7.09
CA GLN A 211 -2.28 0.35 -7.79
C GLN A 211 -2.58 1.74 -8.36
N ASP A 212 -3.78 1.95 -8.92
CA ASP A 212 -4.18 3.21 -9.54
C ASP A 212 -4.41 4.31 -8.52
N GLU A 213 -5.04 3.98 -7.39
CA GLU A 213 -5.31 4.92 -6.31
C GLU A 213 -4.02 5.32 -5.57
N LEU A 214 -3.05 4.42 -5.49
CA LEU A 214 -1.77 4.69 -4.86
C LEU A 214 -0.80 5.50 -5.74
N GLN A 215 -1.12 5.76 -7.02
CA GLN A 215 -0.21 6.48 -7.92
C GLN A 215 0.22 7.85 -7.39
N ASP A 216 -0.70 8.60 -6.79
CA ASP A 216 -0.37 9.92 -6.25
C ASP A 216 0.42 9.83 -4.94
N LEU A 217 0.18 8.78 -4.14
CA LEU A 217 1.01 8.48 -2.97
C LEU A 217 2.45 8.18 -3.39
N TRP A 218 2.65 7.42 -4.47
CA TRP A 218 3.98 7.09 -4.99
C TRP A 218 4.73 8.29 -5.58
N LYS A 219 4.07 9.42 -5.82
CA LYS A 219 4.71 10.67 -6.24
C LYS A 219 5.08 11.58 -5.06
N ASP A 220 4.50 11.34 -3.89
CA ASP A 220 4.72 12.14 -2.68
C ASP A 220 5.97 11.67 -1.92
N GLU A 221 7.02 12.50 -1.93
CA GLU A 221 8.28 12.25 -1.24
C GLU A 221 8.10 12.00 0.26
N SER A 222 7.22 12.74 0.93
CA SER A 222 6.99 12.61 2.37
C SER A 222 6.36 11.25 2.67
N LYS A 223 5.34 10.87 1.90
CA LYS A 223 4.62 9.63 2.12
C LYS A 223 5.45 8.40 1.81
N VAL A 224 6.22 8.41 0.72
CA VAL A 224 7.17 7.33 0.42
C VAL A 224 8.22 7.22 1.53
N THR A 225 8.73 8.34 2.03
CA THR A 225 9.70 8.35 3.14
C THR A 225 9.11 7.76 4.43
N GLU A 226 7.87 8.12 4.79
CA GLU A 226 7.16 7.54 5.94
C GLU A 226 7.04 6.01 5.81
N LEU A 227 6.63 5.50 4.64
CA LEU A 227 6.48 4.07 4.40
C LEU A 227 7.82 3.31 4.43
N LEU A 228 8.90 3.92 3.94
CA LEU A 228 10.24 3.32 3.99
C LEU A 228 10.79 3.27 5.43
N LYS A 229 10.42 4.22 6.30
CA LYS A 229 10.82 4.23 7.73
C LYS A 229 10.01 3.25 8.57
N ALA A 230 8.78 2.96 8.15
CA ALA A 230 7.82 2.15 8.91
C ALA A 230 8.33 0.75 9.28
N TYR A 231 9.21 0.16 8.49
CA TYR A 231 9.69 -1.19 8.70
C TYR A 231 11.09 -1.44 8.14
N GLU A 232 11.94 -2.09 8.93
CA GLU A 232 13.24 -2.55 8.47
C GLU A 232 13.18 -4.03 8.06
N ALA A 233 13.16 -4.27 6.74
CA ALA A 233 13.09 -5.63 6.21
C ALA A 233 14.33 -6.47 6.53
N ARG A 234 14.09 -7.69 7.03
CA ARG A 234 15.11 -8.72 7.25
C ARG A 234 15.51 -9.36 5.91
N PRO A 235 16.69 -10.01 5.82
CA PRO A 235 17.16 -10.60 4.57
C PRO A 235 16.18 -11.57 3.90
N VAL A 236 15.44 -12.36 4.68
CA VAL A 236 14.47 -13.34 4.17
C VAL A 236 13.18 -12.72 3.64
N GLU A 237 12.82 -11.54 4.13
CA GLU A 237 11.59 -10.80 3.79
C GLU A 237 11.84 -9.73 2.72
N PHE A 238 13.12 -9.47 2.42
CA PHE A 238 13.54 -8.32 1.64
C PHE A 238 12.91 -8.26 0.24
N HIS A 239 12.86 -9.40 -0.45
CA HIS A 239 12.23 -9.46 -1.77
C HIS A 239 10.75 -9.06 -1.71
N GLN A 240 10.03 -9.57 -0.70
CA GLN A 240 8.62 -9.29 -0.52
C GLN A 240 8.38 -7.80 -0.23
N TRP A 241 9.18 -7.24 0.67
CA TRP A 241 9.16 -5.82 1.01
C TRP A 241 9.47 -4.93 -0.20
N ALA A 242 10.48 -5.28 -1.01
CA ALA A 242 10.90 -4.46 -2.15
C ALA A 242 9.83 -4.38 -3.24
N GLU A 243 9.03 -5.43 -3.45
CA GLU A 243 7.93 -5.43 -4.43
C GLU A 243 6.81 -4.44 -4.06
N ILE A 244 6.60 -4.13 -2.78
CA ILE A 244 5.62 -3.13 -2.33
C ILE A 244 5.94 -1.75 -2.94
N PHE A 245 7.24 -1.44 -3.11
CA PHE A 245 7.71 -0.17 -3.65
C PHE A 245 8.02 -0.21 -5.14
N ARG A 246 7.63 -1.29 -5.85
CA ARG A 246 7.94 -1.46 -7.27
C ARG A 246 7.37 -0.37 -8.18
N ALA A 247 6.26 0.24 -7.80
CA ALA A 247 5.64 1.33 -8.55
C ALA A 247 6.30 2.71 -8.31
N VAL A 248 7.17 2.83 -7.30
CA VAL A 248 7.84 4.09 -6.99
C VAL A 248 8.87 4.42 -8.06
N ASP A 249 8.77 5.64 -8.61
CA ASP A 249 9.67 6.12 -9.65
C ASP A 249 11.13 6.14 -9.19
N ILE A 250 12.04 5.67 -10.04
CA ILE A 250 13.46 5.59 -9.71
C ILE A 250 14.12 6.96 -9.52
N GLN A 251 13.65 7.99 -10.22
CA GLN A 251 14.10 9.37 -10.04
C GLN A 251 13.70 9.89 -8.66
N LEU A 252 12.50 9.53 -8.20
CA LEU A 252 12.06 9.85 -6.85
C LEU A 252 12.95 9.18 -5.81
N LEU A 253 13.24 7.89 -5.97
CA LEU A 253 14.16 7.16 -5.08
C LEU A 253 15.57 7.76 -5.05
N ILE A 254 16.07 8.24 -6.19
CA ILE A 254 17.36 8.94 -6.26
C ILE A 254 17.31 10.28 -5.50
N ARG A 255 16.24 11.08 -5.66
CA ARG A 255 16.08 12.32 -4.89
C ARG A 255 16.02 12.04 -3.39
N LEU A 256 15.30 10.99 -2.99
CA LEU A 256 15.24 10.56 -1.60
C LEU A 256 16.60 10.07 -1.08
N LEU A 257 17.36 9.32 -1.88
CA LEU A 257 18.71 8.89 -1.55
C LEU A 257 19.63 10.09 -1.28
N GLU A 258 19.51 11.16 -2.08
CA GLU A 258 20.31 12.38 -1.89
C GLU A 258 19.94 13.16 -0.63
N ARG A 259 18.66 13.14 -0.23
CA ARG A 259 18.15 13.91 0.91
C ARG A 259 18.24 13.16 2.24
N GLU A 260 17.91 11.87 2.24
CA GLU A 260 17.68 11.06 3.44
C GLU A 260 18.81 10.08 3.75
N LEU A 261 19.97 10.15 3.06
CA LEU A 261 21.07 9.19 3.26
C LEU A 261 21.52 9.06 4.73
N GLY A 262 21.51 10.17 5.46
CA GLY A 262 21.85 10.23 6.89
C GLY A 262 20.66 10.15 7.83
N GLY A 263 19.45 9.97 7.31
CA GLY A 263 18.21 9.86 8.08
C GLY A 263 17.78 8.41 8.30
N GLU A 264 16.68 8.23 9.03
CA GLU A 264 16.14 6.91 9.39
C GLU A 264 15.69 6.08 8.18
N ALA A 265 15.31 6.72 7.06
CA ALA A 265 14.96 6.02 5.82
C ALA A 265 16.19 5.58 5.00
N GLY A 266 17.36 6.18 5.25
CA GLY A 266 18.56 6.03 4.43
C GLY A 266 18.95 4.58 4.16
N PRO A 267 19.06 3.72 5.19
CA PRO A 267 19.42 2.31 4.99
C PRO A 267 18.42 1.56 4.10
N GLN A 268 17.12 1.85 4.21
CA GLN A 268 16.04 1.21 3.50
C GLN A 268 16.00 1.68 2.04
N ILE A 269 16.25 2.98 1.81
CA ILE A 269 16.44 3.53 0.45
C ILE A 269 17.65 2.86 -0.21
N ILE A 270 18.77 2.71 0.49
CA ILE A 270 19.96 2.02 -0.02
C ILE A 270 19.64 0.56 -0.38
N LYS A 271 18.96 -0.17 0.52
CA LYS A 271 18.54 -1.55 0.28
C LYS A 271 17.67 -1.64 -0.98
N LEU A 272 16.62 -0.81 -1.06
CA LEU A 272 15.70 -0.77 -2.21
C LEU A 272 16.42 -0.40 -3.51
N MET A 273 17.29 0.60 -3.49
CA MET A 273 18.06 1.02 -4.67
C MET A 273 19.05 -0.06 -5.13
N THR A 274 19.65 -0.81 -4.19
CA THR A 274 20.51 -1.95 -4.52
C THR A 274 19.71 -3.03 -5.24
N TYR A 275 18.51 -3.36 -4.75
CA TYR A 275 17.60 -4.29 -5.42
C TYR A 275 17.17 -3.82 -6.81
N ARG A 276 16.83 -2.53 -6.95
CA ARG A 276 16.53 -1.91 -8.24
C ARG A 276 17.70 -2.00 -9.20
N ALA A 277 18.94 -1.82 -8.73
CA ALA A 277 20.14 -1.97 -9.56
C ALA A 277 20.26 -3.36 -10.17
N GLU A 278 19.84 -4.42 -9.48
CA GLU A 278 19.89 -5.77 -10.06
C GLU A 278 18.88 -5.95 -11.21
N ARG A 279 17.68 -5.41 -11.06
CA ARG A 279 16.56 -5.61 -11.99
C ARG A 279 16.46 -4.58 -13.12
N GLU A 280 16.90 -3.36 -12.86
CA GLU A 280 16.74 -2.18 -13.73
C GLU A 280 18.09 -1.52 -14.04
N HIS A 281 19.17 -2.30 -14.07
CA HIS A 281 20.54 -1.81 -14.30
C HIS A 281 20.68 -0.98 -15.58
N GLU A 282 20.01 -1.33 -16.67
CA GLU A 282 20.10 -0.59 -17.94
C GLU A 282 19.61 0.85 -17.79
N SER A 283 18.40 1.04 -17.26
CA SER A 283 17.84 2.36 -16.99
C SER A 283 18.71 3.15 -15.99
N LEU A 284 19.24 2.48 -14.96
CA LEU A 284 20.10 3.11 -13.97
C LEU A 284 21.46 3.54 -14.53
N ILE A 285 22.03 2.80 -15.49
CA ILE A 285 23.27 3.19 -16.18
C ILE A 285 23.06 4.50 -16.95
N GLU A 286 21.91 4.66 -17.62
CA GLU A 286 21.57 5.90 -18.33
C GLU A 286 21.42 7.07 -17.36
N ILE A 287 20.65 6.88 -16.29
CA ILE A 287 20.39 7.93 -15.29
C ILE A 287 21.66 8.35 -14.56
N CYS A 288 22.59 7.40 -14.30
CA CYS A 288 23.83 7.63 -13.58
C CYS A 288 24.65 8.83 -14.12
N LEU A 289 24.52 9.14 -15.41
CA LEU A 289 25.24 10.22 -16.09
C LEU A 289 24.83 11.62 -15.64
N GLU A 290 23.60 11.79 -15.17
CA GLU A 290 22.99 13.09 -14.89
C GLU A 290 23.03 13.44 -13.38
N LEU A 291 23.52 12.51 -12.56
CA LEU A 291 23.45 12.62 -11.10
C LEU A 291 24.60 13.43 -10.50
N LYS A 292 24.40 13.85 -9.25
CA LYS A 292 25.45 14.48 -8.44
C LYS A 292 26.57 13.48 -8.16
N PRO A 293 27.83 13.93 -7.97
CA PRO A 293 28.99 13.04 -7.80
C PRO A 293 28.87 12.02 -6.67
N ALA A 294 28.30 12.40 -5.52
CA ALA A 294 28.15 11.48 -4.39
C ALA A 294 27.24 10.30 -4.74
N THR A 295 26.07 10.58 -5.32
CA THR A 295 25.09 9.59 -5.77
C THR A 295 25.62 8.76 -6.92
N GLN A 296 26.29 9.41 -7.86
CA GLN A 296 26.93 8.75 -9.00
C GLN A 296 27.98 7.73 -8.53
N ARG A 297 28.81 8.06 -7.54
CA ARG A 297 29.77 7.11 -6.96
C ARG A 297 29.09 5.85 -6.40
N LEU A 298 28.00 6.03 -5.64
CA LEU A 298 27.26 4.91 -5.05
C LEU A 298 26.65 4.01 -6.14
N LEU A 299 25.96 4.61 -7.12
CA LEU A 299 25.37 3.85 -8.23
C LEU A 299 26.44 3.13 -9.05
N LEU A 300 27.58 3.75 -9.35
CA LEU A 300 28.67 3.11 -10.09
C LEU A 300 29.21 1.87 -9.37
N GLN A 301 29.23 1.88 -8.03
CA GLN A 301 29.62 0.72 -7.23
C GLN A 301 28.57 -0.40 -7.31
N TRP A 302 27.28 -0.07 -7.17
CA TRP A 302 26.21 -1.06 -7.26
C TRP A 302 26.07 -1.66 -8.67
N LEU A 303 26.37 -0.86 -9.71
CA LEU A 303 26.31 -1.27 -11.10
C LEU A 303 27.53 -2.06 -11.57
N ALA A 304 28.54 -2.25 -10.72
CA ALA A 304 29.78 -2.97 -11.02
C ALA A 304 29.58 -4.31 -11.78
N PRO A 305 28.68 -5.23 -11.37
CA PRO A 305 28.51 -6.52 -12.06
C PRO A 305 27.75 -6.41 -13.40
N TYR A 306 27.10 -5.28 -13.67
CA TYR A 306 26.21 -5.09 -14.83
C TYR A 306 26.86 -4.33 -15.99
N TRP A 307 28.10 -3.86 -15.83
CA TRP A 307 28.86 -3.29 -16.95
C TRP A 307 29.14 -4.36 -18.02
N LYS A 308 28.91 -3.99 -19.28
CA LYS A 308 29.07 -4.85 -20.47
C LYS A 308 29.79 -4.07 -21.56
N PRO A 309 30.35 -4.75 -22.59
CA PRO A 309 31.05 -4.08 -23.69
C PRO A 309 30.21 -2.99 -24.38
N LYS A 310 28.88 -3.17 -24.50
CA LYS A 310 27.98 -2.16 -25.06
C LYS A 310 27.94 -0.83 -24.29
N HIS A 311 28.27 -0.84 -22.99
CA HIS A 311 28.28 0.36 -22.14
C HIS A 311 29.60 1.15 -22.21
N TYR A 312 30.62 0.59 -22.85
CA TYR A 312 31.94 1.20 -22.97
C TYR A 312 31.91 2.64 -23.53
N PRO A 313 31.16 2.95 -24.62
CA PRO A 313 31.13 4.30 -25.19
C PRO A 313 30.58 5.35 -24.22
N ILE A 314 29.69 4.95 -23.32
CA ILE A 314 29.11 5.83 -22.31
C ILE A 314 30.15 6.13 -21.22
N ALA A 315 30.76 5.07 -20.66
CA ALA A 315 31.74 5.21 -19.59
C ALA A 315 32.97 6.04 -20.02
N ILE A 316 33.45 5.85 -21.26
CA ILE A 316 34.63 6.59 -21.75
C ILE A 316 34.32 8.07 -21.96
N ARG A 317 33.11 8.39 -22.43
CA ARG A 317 32.64 9.77 -22.60
C ARG A 317 32.53 10.49 -21.26
N SER A 318 32.00 9.82 -20.24
CA SER A 318 31.92 10.37 -18.87
C SER A 318 33.29 10.64 -18.29
N LEU A 319 34.23 9.69 -18.42
CA LEU A 319 35.61 9.90 -17.98
C LEU A 319 36.25 11.09 -18.71
N GLN A 320 36.10 11.18 -20.03
CA GLN A 320 36.63 12.30 -20.82
C GLN A 320 36.06 13.65 -20.37
N GLY A 321 34.76 13.74 -20.12
CA GLY A 321 34.12 14.98 -19.63
C GLY A 321 34.67 15.42 -18.27
N ILE A 322 34.91 14.48 -17.35
CA ILE A 322 35.53 14.74 -16.04
C ILE A 322 36.97 15.26 -16.21
N LEU A 323 37.74 14.62 -17.08
CA LEU A 323 39.13 15.02 -17.36
C LEU A 323 39.23 16.38 -18.07
N GLU A 324 38.33 16.68 -19.01
CA GLU A 324 38.27 17.96 -19.73
C GLU A 324 37.91 19.13 -18.82
N THR A 325 36.93 18.95 -17.94
CA THR A 325 36.46 20.00 -17.03
C THR A 325 37.33 20.14 -15.79
N GLY A 326 38.05 19.08 -15.40
CA GLY A 326 38.83 19.01 -14.16
C GLY A 326 37.97 19.06 -12.88
N ARG A 327 36.65 18.93 -13.00
CA ARG A 327 35.69 18.88 -11.89
C ARG A 327 35.43 17.43 -11.52
N ASN A 328 35.07 17.18 -10.26
CA ASN A 328 34.71 15.84 -9.76
C ASN A 328 35.77 14.75 -10.02
N LEU A 329 37.06 15.10 -9.87
CA LEU A 329 38.18 14.16 -10.07
C LEU A 329 38.11 12.93 -9.14
N ASP A 330 37.37 13.04 -8.05
CA ASP A 330 37.06 11.98 -7.10
C ASP A 330 36.16 10.87 -7.68
N LEU A 331 35.60 11.06 -8.88
CA LEU A 331 34.88 10.04 -9.65
C LEU A 331 35.76 9.29 -10.67
N VAL A 332 36.97 9.78 -10.93
CA VAL A 332 37.86 9.17 -11.93
C VAL A 332 38.07 7.68 -11.63
N ASN A 333 38.25 7.32 -10.35
CA ASN A 333 38.42 5.91 -9.98
C ASN A 333 37.19 5.07 -10.37
N SER A 334 35.99 5.46 -9.94
CA SER A 334 34.75 4.73 -10.24
C SER A 334 34.50 4.56 -11.74
N TRP A 335 34.74 5.60 -12.55
CA TRP A 335 34.57 5.50 -14.00
C TRP A 335 35.65 4.65 -14.67
N VAL A 336 36.89 4.66 -14.18
CA VAL A 336 37.94 3.74 -14.64
C VAL A 336 37.58 2.30 -14.30
N GLN A 337 37.02 2.01 -13.12
CA GLN A 337 36.51 0.67 -12.80
C GLN A 337 35.41 0.25 -13.77
N ALA A 338 34.42 1.12 -14.02
CA ALA A 338 33.34 0.85 -14.96
C ALA A 338 33.87 0.52 -16.37
N LEU A 339 34.90 1.24 -16.84
CA LEU A 339 35.57 0.96 -18.12
C LEU A 339 36.25 -0.41 -18.15
N LEU A 340 37.03 -0.72 -17.11
CA LEU A 340 37.74 -2.00 -16.99
C LEU A 340 36.77 -3.18 -16.93
N LEU A 341 35.63 -3.02 -16.27
CA LEU A 341 34.55 -4.01 -16.19
C LEU A 341 33.76 -4.12 -17.51
N SER A 342 33.59 -3.02 -18.23
CA SER A 342 32.90 -3.01 -19.53
C SER A 342 33.72 -3.70 -20.62
N TYR A 343 34.97 -3.26 -20.84
CA TYR A 343 35.87 -3.85 -21.83
C TYR A 343 37.35 -3.57 -21.50
N ARG A 344 37.96 -4.46 -20.71
CA ARG A 344 39.32 -4.29 -20.17
C ARG A 344 40.40 -3.99 -21.23
N ALA A 345 40.47 -4.77 -22.31
CA ALA A 345 41.53 -4.62 -23.30
C ALA A 345 41.49 -3.25 -23.97
N GLN A 346 40.29 -2.81 -24.39
CA GLN A 346 40.07 -1.49 -24.97
C GLN A 346 40.32 -0.38 -23.93
N ALA A 347 39.86 -0.56 -22.69
CA ALA A 347 40.08 0.38 -21.60
C ALA A 347 41.57 0.66 -21.40
N LEU A 348 42.41 -0.38 -21.30
CA LEU A 348 43.86 -0.21 -21.10
C LEU A 348 44.53 0.50 -22.28
N ALA A 349 44.10 0.19 -23.52
CA ALA A 349 44.60 0.88 -24.71
C ALA A 349 44.28 2.39 -24.68
N ASP A 350 43.05 2.75 -24.34
CA ASP A 350 42.60 4.14 -24.29
C ASP A 350 43.19 4.91 -23.10
N LEU A 351 43.30 4.27 -21.92
CA LEU A 351 43.91 4.87 -20.73
C LEU A 351 45.38 5.25 -20.93
N LYS A 352 46.09 4.54 -21.82
CA LYS A 352 47.48 4.86 -22.21
C LYS A 352 47.61 6.29 -22.72
N ALA A 353 46.60 6.80 -23.43
CA ALA A 353 46.61 8.16 -23.98
C ALA A 353 46.54 9.24 -22.88
N TYR A 354 45.88 8.98 -21.76
CA TYR A 354 45.77 9.92 -20.63
C TYR A 354 47.01 9.92 -19.72
N LEU A 355 47.81 8.87 -19.78
CA LEU A 355 49.01 8.73 -18.94
C LEU A 355 50.30 9.16 -19.65
N LYS A 356 50.33 9.15 -20.99
CA LYS A 356 51.51 9.54 -21.77
C LYS A 356 51.46 11.01 -22.24
N PRO A 357 52.46 11.84 -21.88
CA PRO A 357 52.46 13.27 -22.19
C PRO A 357 52.60 13.61 -23.68
N ASP A 358 53.07 12.66 -24.49
CA ASP A 358 53.35 12.89 -25.92
C ASP A 358 52.09 12.91 -26.80
N THR A 359 50.93 12.48 -26.30
CA THR A 359 49.71 12.42 -27.11
C THR A 359 49.04 13.79 -27.26
N SER A 360 48.44 14.03 -28.43
CA SER A 360 47.65 15.26 -28.69
C SER A 360 46.50 15.42 -27.70
N LEU A 361 45.85 14.30 -27.33
CA LEU A 361 44.83 14.22 -26.28
C LEU A 361 45.36 14.69 -24.93
N TRP A 362 46.52 14.20 -24.49
CA TRP A 362 47.10 14.61 -23.21
C TRP A 362 47.30 16.11 -23.13
N ARG A 363 47.88 16.72 -24.18
CA ARG A 363 48.10 18.17 -24.23
C ARG A 363 46.80 18.97 -24.23
N LYS A 364 45.74 18.45 -24.86
CA LYS A 364 44.42 19.08 -24.89
C LYS A 364 43.75 19.07 -23.50
N LEU A 365 43.79 17.92 -22.83
CA LEU A 365 43.09 17.66 -21.57
C LEU A 365 43.82 18.27 -20.36
N PHE A 366 45.14 18.22 -20.35
CA PHE A 366 45.95 18.51 -19.17
C PHE A 366 46.75 19.81 -19.29
N LYS A 367 46.06 20.91 -19.59
CA LYS A 367 46.68 22.25 -19.67
C LYS A 367 47.29 22.72 -18.34
N ARG A 368 46.74 22.28 -17.21
CA ARG A 368 47.25 22.59 -15.85
C ARG A 368 47.92 21.34 -15.24
N LYS A 369 49.22 21.44 -14.96
CA LYS A 369 50.03 20.31 -14.44
C LYS A 369 49.51 19.71 -13.12
N SER A 370 48.95 20.52 -12.21
CA SER A 370 48.43 20.03 -10.92
C SER A 370 47.17 19.18 -11.07
N VAL A 371 46.24 19.58 -11.94
CA VAL A 371 45.03 18.82 -12.29
C VAL A 371 45.41 17.52 -12.98
N ALA A 372 46.40 17.58 -13.88
CA ALA A 372 46.95 16.42 -14.57
C ALA A 372 47.50 15.37 -13.61
N SER A 373 48.42 15.76 -12.72
CA SER A 373 49.01 14.84 -11.74
C SER A 373 47.95 14.19 -10.86
N LYS A 374 46.95 14.95 -10.38
CA LYS A 374 45.87 14.42 -9.56
C LYS A 374 45.01 13.40 -10.32
N ALA A 375 44.58 13.73 -11.54
CA ALA A 375 43.79 12.81 -12.36
C ALA A 375 44.54 11.53 -12.72
N GLN A 376 45.82 11.66 -13.11
CA GLN A 376 46.66 10.52 -13.46
C GLN A 376 46.91 9.59 -12.28
N ARG A 377 47.13 10.14 -11.06
CA ARG A 377 47.21 9.34 -9.84
C ARG A 377 45.90 8.58 -9.57
N SER A 378 44.74 9.23 -9.74
CA SER A 378 43.45 8.55 -9.58
C SER A 378 43.25 7.41 -10.58
N ILE A 379 43.72 7.55 -11.82
CA ILE A 379 43.69 6.45 -12.81
C ILE A 379 44.59 5.29 -12.35
N ILE A 380 45.81 5.58 -11.89
CA ILE A 380 46.74 4.55 -11.40
C ILE A 380 46.18 3.83 -10.17
N GLN A 381 45.58 4.58 -9.24
CA GLN A 381 44.94 3.99 -8.06
C GLN A 381 43.80 3.05 -8.45
N ALA A 382 42.97 3.46 -9.43
CA ALA A 382 41.91 2.60 -9.93
C ALA A 382 42.44 1.28 -10.52
N LEU A 383 43.57 1.32 -11.23
CA LEU A 383 44.21 0.10 -11.73
C LEU A 383 44.67 -0.82 -10.59
N ALA A 384 45.08 -0.25 -9.44
CA ALA A 384 45.46 -1.02 -8.27
C ALA A 384 44.27 -1.78 -7.64
N ASP A 385 43.08 -1.18 -7.66
CA ASP A 385 41.87 -1.76 -7.08
C ASP A 385 41.30 -2.95 -7.92
N SER A 386 41.81 -3.16 -9.14
CA SER A 386 41.43 -4.26 -10.04
C SER A 386 42.63 -5.13 -10.44
N PRO A 387 43.27 -5.87 -9.52
CA PRO A 387 44.54 -6.54 -9.80
C PRO A 387 44.43 -7.66 -10.85
N SER A 388 45.24 -7.58 -11.91
CA SER A 388 45.35 -8.63 -12.95
C SER A 388 46.74 -8.67 -13.59
N SER A 389 47.07 -9.76 -14.29
CA SER A 389 48.30 -9.91 -15.08
C SER A 389 48.43 -8.85 -16.16
N GLU A 390 47.32 -8.51 -16.82
CA GLU A 390 47.23 -7.54 -17.90
C GLU A 390 47.49 -6.13 -17.37
N ILE A 391 46.93 -5.78 -16.20
CA ILE A 391 47.18 -4.50 -15.55
C ILE A 391 48.63 -4.41 -15.07
N LEU A 392 49.18 -5.49 -14.52
CA LEU A 392 50.59 -5.55 -14.14
C LEU A 392 51.52 -5.32 -15.34
N GLN A 393 51.24 -5.97 -16.47
CA GLN A 393 52.01 -5.79 -17.70
C GLN A 393 51.86 -4.35 -18.23
N PHE A 394 50.64 -3.83 -18.29
CA PHE A 394 50.34 -2.46 -18.67
C PHE A 394 51.15 -1.45 -17.84
N LEU A 395 51.15 -1.58 -16.51
CA LEU A 395 51.88 -0.69 -15.62
C LEU A 395 53.40 -0.78 -15.83
N LYS A 396 53.95 -1.99 -16.05
CA LYS A 396 55.37 -2.17 -16.38
C LYS A 396 55.76 -1.48 -17.69
N GLU A 397 54.93 -1.60 -18.72
CA GLU A 397 55.15 -0.96 -20.02
C GLU A 397 55.03 0.57 -19.95
N LEU A 398 54.16 1.07 -19.08
CA LEU A 398 53.87 2.51 -18.94
C LEU A 398 54.89 3.22 -18.04
N ARG A 399 55.43 2.54 -17.03
CA ARG A 399 56.30 3.12 -15.99
C ARG A 399 57.46 3.98 -16.52
N PRO A 400 58.18 3.61 -17.60
CA PRO A 400 59.28 4.43 -18.14
C PRO A 400 58.82 5.79 -18.68
N SER A 401 57.55 5.92 -19.06
CA SER A 401 56.97 7.15 -19.61
C SER A 401 56.38 8.08 -18.54
N LEU A 402 56.29 7.65 -17.28
CA LEU A 402 55.74 8.43 -16.18
C LEU A 402 56.84 9.26 -15.47
N GLN A 403 56.48 10.43 -14.95
CA GLN A 403 57.40 11.34 -14.25
C GLN A 403 56.79 11.87 -12.94
N GLY A 404 57.65 12.22 -11.98
CA GLY A 404 57.26 12.83 -10.70
C GLY A 404 56.35 11.93 -9.84
N GLU A 405 55.41 12.55 -9.12
CA GLU A 405 54.51 11.87 -8.17
C GLU A 405 53.70 10.72 -8.80
N VAL A 406 53.38 10.82 -10.10
CA VAL A 406 52.62 9.82 -10.85
C VAL A 406 53.46 8.55 -11.06
N ALA A 407 54.77 8.72 -11.29
CA ALA A 407 55.72 7.61 -11.40
C ALA A 407 55.94 6.90 -10.06
N ASP A 408 56.00 7.66 -8.97
CA ASP A 408 56.14 7.11 -7.62
C ASP A 408 54.90 6.28 -7.25
N GLU A 409 53.71 6.76 -7.58
CA GLU A 409 52.46 6.04 -7.33
C GLU A 409 52.38 4.74 -8.15
N ALA A 410 52.77 4.77 -9.43
CA ALA A 410 52.86 3.56 -10.24
C ALA A 410 53.86 2.54 -9.67
N GLU A 411 54.99 3.00 -9.13
CA GLU A 411 55.98 2.12 -8.51
C GLU A 411 55.44 1.47 -7.23
N LYS A 412 54.75 2.23 -6.37
CA LYS A 412 54.09 1.67 -5.17
C LYS A 412 53.09 0.60 -5.54
N VAL A 413 52.24 0.85 -6.55
CA VAL A 413 51.28 -0.14 -7.03
C VAL A 413 52.01 -1.38 -7.54
N LEU A 414 53.04 -1.22 -8.37
CA LEU A 414 53.85 -2.35 -8.86
C LEU A 414 54.51 -3.16 -7.73
N GLN A 415 54.95 -2.52 -6.65
CA GLN A 415 55.48 -3.20 -5.47
C GLN A 415 54.39 -4.00 -4.74
N ASN A 416 53.18 -3.45 -4.59
CA ASN A 416 52.04 -4.16 -4.00
C ASN A 416 51.65 -5.40 -4.81
N PHE A 417 51.70 -5.35 -6.13
CA PHE A 417 51.50 -6.55 -6.96
C PHE A 417 52.57 -7.63 -6.74
N ARG A 418 53.80 -7.22 -6.41
CA ARG A 418 54.88 -8.17 -6.08
C ARG A 418 54.66 -8.80 -4.71
N SER A 419 54.22 -8.06 -3.70
CA SER A 419 53.95 -8.62 -2.37
C SER A 419 52.74 -9.56 -2.36
N LEU A 420 51.67 -9.25 -3.11
CA LEU A 420 50.50 -10.12 -3.26
C LEU A 420 50.83 -11.47 -3.90
N ARG A 421 51.81 -11.55 -4.80
CA ARG A 421 52.29 -12.83 -5.37
C ARG A 421 53.09 -13.70 -4.39
N TRP A 422 53.51 -13.15 -3.25
CA TRP A 422 54.32 -13.87 -2.23
C TRP A 422 53.54 -14.17 -0.94
N GLY A 423 52.27 -13.75 -0.85
CA GLY A 423 51.38 -14.01 0.28
C GLY A 423 50.45 -15.22 0.12
N SER A 424 50.52 -15.95 -1.00
CA SER A 424 49.79 -17.21 -1.22
C SER A 424 50.74 -18.39 -1.01
N LYS A 425 50.97 -18.73 0.26
CA LYS A 425 51.45 -20.06 0.66
C LYS A 425 50.45 -20.67 1.63
#